data_AF-A0A5D0CPJ4-F1
#
_entry.id   AF-A0A5D0CPJ4-F1
#
_cell.length_a   1.000
_cell.length_b   1.000
_cell.length_c   1.000
_cell.angle_alpha   90.00
_cell.angle_beta   90.00
_cell.angle_gamma   90.00
#
_symmetry.space_group_name_H-M   'P 1'
#
loop_
_entity.id
_entity.type
_entity.pdbx_description
1 polymer ?
#
loop_
_entity_poly.entity_id
_entity_poly.type
_entity_poly.pdbx_seq_one_letter_code
_entity_poly.pdbx_strand_id
1 'polypeptide(L)'
;MSDNKELERELSEMLTEQEIGSEEERKREERRRLSPRYEIRIQTNLDPIVEETRKYRSMAKEVDGRYDDYMKRAAQTGKEQTEK
;
A
#
# COMPACT_ATOMS: atom_id res chain seq x y z
N MET A 1 -38.79 32.27 -26.28
CA MET A 1 -38.84 30.86 -26.73
C MET A 1 -37.79 30.54 -27.81
N SER A 2 -37.23 31.54 -28.49
CA SER A 2 -36.09 31.40 -29.42
C SER A 2 -34.77 31.10 -28.71
N ASP A 3 -34.50 31.82 -27.63
CA ASP A 3 -33.17 31.87 -27.00
C ASP A 3 -32.80 30.52 -26.36
N ASN A 4 -33.77 29.81 -25.80
CA ASN A 4 -33.55 28.49 -25.23
C ASN A 4 -33.21 27.46 -26.32
N LYS A 5 -33.78 27.60 -27.52
CA LYS A 5 -33.53 26.72 -28.66
C LYS A 5 -32.17 26.99 -29.30
N GLU A 6 -31.70 28.23 -29.25
CA GLU A 6 -30.35 28.61 -29.68
C GLU A 6 -29.30 28.09 -28.69
N LEU A 7 -29.56 28.24 -27.39
CA LEU A 7 -28.71 27.67 -26.33
C LEU A 7 -28.64 26.14 -26.39
N GLU A 8 -29.76 25.47 -26.65
CA GLU A 8 -29.80 24.01 -26.86
C GLU A 8 -28.99 23.58 -28.08
N ARG A 9 -28.99 24.39 -29.15
CA ARG A 9 -28.21 24.12 -30.36
C ARG A 9 -26.71 24.30 -30.10
N GLU A 10 -26.33 25.40 -29.46
CA GLU A 10 -24.94 25.69 -29.10
C GLU A 10 -24.38 24.63 -28.15
N LEU A 11 -25.18 24.20 -27.16
CA LEU A 11 -24.82 23.10 -26.25
C LEU A 11 -24.65 21.77 -27.00
N SER A 12 -25.51 21.49 -27.98
CA SER A 12 -25.42 20.28 -28.80
C SER A 12 -24.18 20.30 -29.69
N GLU A 13 -23.86 21.45 -30.29
CA GLU A 13 -22.64 21.67 -31.09
C GLU A 13 -21.39 21.48 -30.22
N MET A 14 -21.30 22.11 -29.04
CA MET A 14 -20.18 21.94 -28.11
C MET A 14 -19.99 20.48 -27.63
N LEU A 15 -21.08 19.75 -27.39
CA LEU A 15 -21.04 18.35 -26.96
C LEU A 15 -20.68 17.37 -28.09
N THR A 16 -20.95 17.74 -29.35
CA THR A 16 -20.62 16.91 -30.53
C THR A 16 -19.24 17.25 -31.11
N GLU A 17 -18.80 18.51 -31.00
CA GLU A 17 -17.47 18.97 -31.42
C GLU A 17 -16.38 18.71 -30.38
N GLN A 18 -16.73 18.47 -29.12
CA GLN A 18 -15.81 17.79 -28.22
C GLN A 18 -15.56 16.39 -28.79
N GLU A 19 -14.44 16.23 -29.50
CA GLU A 19 -13.85 14.93 -29.79
C GLU A 19 -13.77 14.17 -28.47
N ILE A 20 -14.75 13.30 -28.26
CA ILE A 20 -14.66 12.27 -27.25
C ILE A 20 -13.53 11.40 -27.76
N GLY A 21 -12.32 11.70 -27.30
CA GLY A 21 -11.12 10.97 -27.66
C GLY A 21 -11.43 9.48 -27.66
N SER A 22 -10.85 8.78 -28.65
CA SER A 22 -11.00 7.35 -28.84
C SER A 22 -10.95 6.63 -27.49
N GLU A 23 -11.64 5.49 -27.33
CA GLU A 23 -11.57 4.73 -26.07
C GLU A 23 -10.13 4.50 -25.57
N GLU A 24 -9.16 4.46 -26.48
CA GLU A 24 -7.74 4.34 -26.18
C GLU A 24 -7.15 5.58 -25.49
N GLU A 25 -7.59 6.79 -25.84
CA GLU A 25 -7.16 8.04 -25.22
C GLU A 25 -7.76 8.18 -23.83
N ARG A 26 -9.04 7.82 -23.65
CA ARG A 26 -9.67 7.73 -22.33
C ARG A 26 -8.95 6.75 -21.42
N LYS A 27 -8.63 5.54 -21.92
CA LYS A 27 -7.84 4.53 -21.17
C LYS A 27 -6.40 4.98 -20.89
N ARG A 28 -5.79 5.84 -21.72
CA ARG A 28 -4.46 6.42 -21.43
C ARG A 28 -4.55 7.50 -20.35
N GLU A 29 -5.57 8.34 -20.39
CA GLU A 29 -5.79 9.37 -19.39
C GLU A 29 -6.15 8.77 -18.03
N GLU A 30 -7.00 7.74 -18.00
CA GLU A 30 -7.31 6.96 -16.80
C GLU A 30 -6.06 6.30 -16.19
N ARG A 31 -5.18 5.72 -17.04
CA ARG A 31 -3.90 5.17 -16.58
C ARG A 31 -2.93 6.22 -16.05
N ARG A 32 -2.97 7.46 -16.56
CA ARG A 32 -2.19 8.60 -16.02
C ARG A 32 -2.75 9.09 -14.68
N ARG A 33 -4.08 9.03 -14.51
CA ARG A 33 -4.77 9.40 -13.26
C ARG A 33 -4.66 8.33 -12.17
N LEU A 34 -4.49 7.07 -12.56
CA LEU A 34 -4.15 6.01 -11.62
C LEU A 34 -2.77 6.27 -11.02
N SER A 35 -2.73 6.53 -9.72
CA SER A 35 -1.48 6.61 -8.96
C SER A 35 -0.63 5.35 -9.23
N PRO A 36 0.70 5.48 -9.34
CA PRO A 36 1.60 4.34 -9.44
C PRO A 36 1.26 3.27 -8.40
N ARG A 37 1.32 1.99 -8.79
CA ARG A 37 1.10 0.88 -7.85
C ARG A 37 2.23 0.90 -6.82
N TYR A 38 2.01 1.54 -5.69
CA TYR A 38 2.94 1.48 -4.58
C TYR A 38 2.96 0.04 -4.04
N GLU A 39 4.16 -0.51 -3.90
CA GLU A 39 4.35 -1.73 -3.13
C GLU A 39 4.13 -1.41 -1.65
N ILE A 40 3.08 -1.99 -1.06
CA ILE A 40 2.90 -1.93 0.39
C ILE A 40 3.80 -3.01 0.99
N ARG A 41 4.98 -2.61 1.49
CA ARG A 41 5.85 -3.50 2.27
C ARG A 41 5.33 -3.54 3.70
N ILE A 42 4.61 -4.59 4.04
CA ILE A 42 4.16 -4.82 5.41
C ILE A 42 5.33 -5.46 6.17
N GLN A 43 5.97 -4.68 7.03
CA GLN A 43 6.91 -5.23 8.01
C GLN A 43 6.09 -5.95 9.09
N THR A 44 6.33 -7.24 9.28
CA THR A 44 5.69 -8.01 10.35
C THR A 44 6.23 -7.54 11.70
N ASN A 45 5.34 -7.08 12.58
CA ASN A 45 5.70 -6.57 13.90
C ASN A 45 6.04 -7.69 14.91
N LEU A 46 5.63 -8.94 14.64
CA LEU A 46 5.78 -10.06 15.56
C LEU A 46 6.37 -11.28 14.82
N ASP A 47 7.48 -11.80 15.34
CA ASP A 47 8.10 -13.05 14.87
C ASP A 47 7.61 -14.21 15.76
N PRO A 48 6.83 -15.17 15.21
CA PRO A 48 6.30 -16.30 15.98
C PRO A 48 7.40 -17.17 16.61
N ILE A 49 8.57 -17.27 15.97
CA ILE A 49 9.68 -18.09 16.47
C ILE A 49 10.25 -17.49 17.76
N VAL A 50 10.40 -16.16 17.80
CA VAL A 50 10.91 -15.44 18.98
C VAL A 50 9.93 -15.56 20.15
N GLU A 51 8.63 -15.45 19.90
CA GLU A 51 7.61 -15.55 20.95
C GLU A 51 7.51 -16.97 21.53
N GLU A 52 7.53 -17.98 20.66
CA GLU A 52 7.57 -19.38 21.09
C GLU A 52 8.82 -19.67 21.93
N THR A 53 10.00 -19.30 21.45
CA THR A 53 11.26 -19.54 22.17
C THR A 53 11.32 -18.81 23.51
N ARG A 54 10.76 -17.60 23.63
CA ARG A 54 10.57 -16.91 24.92
C ARG A 54 9.70 -17.70 25.88
N LYS A 55 8.56 -18.19 25.40
CA LYS A 55 7.59 -18.93 26.22
C LYS A 55 8.14 -20.28 26.67
N TYR A 56 8.84 -21.00 25.80
CA TYR A 56 9.48 -22.25 26.20
C TYR A 56 10.61 -22.01 27.21
N ARG A 57 11.39 -20.93 27.06
CA ARG A 57 12.44 -20.57 28.03
C ARG A 57 11.92 -20.12 29.39
N SER A 58 10.74 -19.51 29.45
CA SER A 58 10.13 -19.19 30.75
C SER A 58 9.69 -20.45 31.50
N MET A 59 9.43 -21.55 30.78
CA MET A 59 9.08 -22.84 31.37
C MET A 59 10.30 -23.71 31.68
N ALA A 60 11.31 -23.76 30.79
CA ALA A 60 12.54 -24.52 30.99
C ALA A 60 13.70 -23.92 30.18
N LYS A 61 14.87 -23.75 30.81
CA LYS A 61 16.09 -23.27 30.12
C LYS A 61 16.77 -24.42 29.38
N GLU A 62 17.10 -24.23 28.11
CA GLU A 62 17.86 -25.21 27.32
C GLU A 62 19.25 -25.43 27.94
N VAL A 63 19.72 -26.67 27.97
CA VAL A 63 21.01 -27.07 28.54
C VAL A 63 22.20 -26.56 27.70
N ASP A 64 22.01 -26.46 26.38
CA ASP A 64 23.06 -26.21 25.38
C ASP A 64 23.17 -24.73 24.96
N GLY A 65 22.18 -23.90 25.31
CA GLY A 65 22.25 -22.45 25.10
C GLY A 65 22.28 -21.99 23.64
N ARG A 66 22.05 -22.86 22.63
CA ARG A 66 22.10 -22.50 21.20
C ARG A 66 21.17 -21.34 20.83
N TYR A 67 20.02 -21.25 21.49
CA TYR A 67 19.09 -20.15 21.25
C TYR A 67 19.44 -18.86 22.01
N ASP A 68 20.47 -18.85 22.88
CA ASP A 68 20.84 -17.65 23.67
C ASP A 68 21.36 -16.54 22.75
N ASP A 69 22.16 -16.90 21.77
CA ASP A 69 22.76 -15.94 20.85
C ASP A 69 21.74 -15.38 19.86
N TYR A 70 20.78 -16.21 19.42
CA TYR A 70 19.65 -15.76 18.61
C TYR A 70 18.77 -14.77 19.40
N MET A 71 18.47 -15.08 20.67
CA MET A 71 17.67 -14.21 21.53
C MET A 71 18.34 -12.86 21.84
N LYS A 72 19.67 -12.84 22.00
CA LYS A 72 20.43 -11.58 22.16
C LYS A 72 20.30 -10.69 20.93
N ARG A 73 20.39 -11.25 19.72
CA ARG A 73 20.24 -10.50 18.46
C ARG A 73 18.82 -9.96 18.30
N ALA A 74 17.80 -10.79 18.57
CA ALA A 74 16.40 -10.38 18.52
C ALA A 74 16.07 -9.24 19.52
N ALA A 75 16.74 -9.21 20.68
CA ALA A 75 16.58 -8.13 21.65
C ALA A 75 17.26 -6.81 21.22
N GLN A 76 18.34 -6.88 20.44
CA GLN A 76 19.03 -5.70 19.93
C GLN A 76 18.25 -5.03 18.80
N THR A 77 17.73 -5.81 17.85
CA THR A 77 16.91 -5.28 16.75
C THR A 77 15.59 -4.65 17.22
N GLY A 78 15.00 -5.12 18.33
CA GLY A 78 13.82 -4.47 18.92
C GLY A 78 14.11 -3.11 19.56
N LYS A 79 15.31 -2.92 20.14
CA LYS A 79 15.69 -1.64 20.79
C LYS A 79 16.02 -0.55 19.76
N GLU A 80 16.73 -0.89 18.70
CA GLU A 80 17.07 0.06 17.63
C GLU A 80 15.83 0.61 16.87
N GLN A 81 14.71 -0.12 16.88
CA GLN A 81 13.44 0.35 16.31
C GLN A 81 12.64 1.28 17.24
N THR A 82 13.00 1.38 18.53
CA THR A 82 12.29 2.23 19.50
C THR A 82 12.98 3.59 19.71
N GLU A 83 14.23 3.74 19.25
CA GLU A 83 15.07 4.95 19.42
C GLU A 83 15.18 5.82 18.14
N LYS A 84 14.42 5.50 17.08
CA LYS A 84 14.26 6.30 15.85
C LYS A 84 12.83 6.79 15.71
#